data_AF-A0A1I7V259-F1
#
_entry.id   AF-A0A1I7V259-F1
#
_cell.length_a   1.000
_cell.length_b   1.000
_cell.length_c   1.000
_cell.angle_alpha   90.00
_cell.angle_beta   90.00
_cell.angle_gamma   90.00
#
_symmetry.space_group_name_H-M   'P 1'
#
loop_
_entity.id
_entity.type
_entity.pdbx_description
1 polymer ?
#
loop_
_entity_poly.entity_id
_entity_poly.type
_entity_poly.pdbx_seq_one_letter_code
_entity_poly.pdbx_strand_id
1 'polypeptide(L)'
;MEVNMIACLYNEGTEYTVIRSWTATTLWISISMTSICVFLMIACMIMKKLNKVTDKLSRKTSNFQIDLLRALIVQTVIPIFISFLPCVFGFFSPAFNLELGRPINYIEVIAMGAFAFCDPVAIVICLPVFQKRFMCQKKKQSKLDNLPKTVETAVA
;
A
#
# COMPACT_ATOMS: atom_id res chain seq x y z
N MET A 1 -25.97 -11.24 -21.83
CA MET A 1 -25.89 -9.90 -21.20
C MET A 1 -24.44 -9.71 -20.77
N GLU A 2 -23.61 -9.23 -21.70
CA GLU A 2 -22.13 -9.25 -21.63
C GLU A 2 -21.54 -7.90 -21.21
N VAL A 3 -22.38 -6.97 -20.77
CA VAL A 3 -22.01 -5.58 -20.52
C VAL A 3 -21.62 -5.40 -19.05
N ASN A 4 -20.54 -4.66 -18.82
CA ASN A 4 -20.05 -4.28 -17.50
C ASN A 4 -21.15 -3.51 -16.74
N MET A 5 -21.39 -3.77 -15.44
CA MET A 5 -22.48 -3.14 -14.67
C MET A 5 -22.39 -1.60 -14.71
N ILE A 6 -21.18 -1.07 -14.62
CA ILE A 6 -20.89 0.36 -14.74
C ILE A 6 -21.25 0.88 -16.14
N ALA A 7 -20.96 0.13 -17.20
CA ALA A 7 -21.32 0.50 -18.57
C ALA A 7 -22.83 0.44 -18.83
N CYS A 8 -23.54 -0.52 -18.22
CA CYS A 8 -25.00 -0.59 -18.26
C CYS A 8 -25.64 0.62 -17.55
N LEU A 9 -25.15 0.97 -16.36
CA LEU A 9 -25.56 2.17 -15.61
C LEU A 9 -25.30 3.47 -16.38
N TYR A 10 -24.20 3.54 -17.12
CA TYR A 10 -23.88 4.68 -17.97
C TYR A 10 -24.78 4.76 -19.22
N ASN A 11 -25.21 3.62 -19.76
CA ASN A 11 -26.06 3.56 -20.95
C ASN A 11 -27.56 3.79 -20.64
N GLU A 12 -28.03 3.42 -19.45
CA GLU A 12 -29.39 3.76 -18.97
C GLU A 12 -29.49 5.17 -18.37
N GLY A 13 -28.36 5.75 -17.97
CA GLY A 13 -28.30 7.07 -17.36
C GLY A 13 -28.54 8.21 -18.36
N THR A 14 -29.27 9.25 -17.95
CA THR A 14 -29.39 10.49 -18.72
C THR A 14 -28.01 11.12 -18.98
N GLU A 15 -27.78 11.67 -20.18
CA GLU A 15 -26.49 12.29 -20.58
C GLU A 15 -25.96 13.30 -19.55
N TYR A 16 -26.85 14.07 -18.92
CA TYR A 16 -26.50 15.00 -17.84
C TYR A 16 -25.85 14.32 -16.62
N THR A 17 -26.38 13.17 -16.19
CA THR A 17 -25.86 12.42 -15.04
C THR A 17 -24.54 11.75 -15.39
N VAL A 18 -24.42 11.24 -16.62
CA VAL A 18 -23.20 10.64 -17.18
C VAL A 18 -22.04 11.63 -17.19
N ILE A 19 -22.26 12.83 -17.75
CA ILE A 19 -21.26 13.90 -17.84
C ILE A 19 -20.86 14.39 -16.43
N ARG A 20 -21.85 14.54 -15.53
CA ARG A 20 -21.58 14.93 -14.13
C ARG A 20 -20.73 13.90 -13.38
N SER A 21 -21.00 12.61 -13.55
CA SER A 21 -20.22 11.54 -12.92
C SER A 21 -18.81 11.44 -13.48
N TRP A 22 -18.64 11.64 -14.80
CA TRP A 22 -17.32 11.66 -15.44
C TRP A 22 -16.43 12.79 -14.95
N THR A 23 -17.00 14.00 -14.88
CA THR A 23 -16.31 15.20 -14.41
C THR A 23 -15.94 15.06 -12.93
N ALA A 24 -16.86 14.57 -12.09
CA ALA A 24 -16.59 14.30 -10.67
C ALA A 24 -15.47 13.27 -10.48
N THR A 25 -15.51 12.15 -11.21
CA THR A 25 -14.49 11.09 -11.11
C THR A 25 -13.12 11.58 -11.56
N THR A 26 -13.04 12.32 -12.67
CA THR A 26 -11.77 12.87 -13.18
C THR A 26 -11.16 13.88 -12.21
N LEU A 27 -11.99 14.75 -11.63
CA LEU A 27 -11.56 15.68 -10.59
C LEU A 27 -11.06 14.93 -9.34
N TRP A 28 -11.76 13.88 -8.91
CA TRP A 28 -11.35 13.07 -7.77
C TRP A 28 -9.99 12.39 -7.97
N ILE A 29 -9.77 11.82 -9.16
CA ILE A 29 -8.51 11.17 -9.54
C ILE A 29 -7.37 12.20 -9.57
N SER A 30 -7.58 13.39 -10.15
CA SER A 30 -6.55 14.43 -10.21
C SER A 30 -6.15 14.99 -8.84
N ILE A 31 -7.11 15.18 -7.94
CA ILE A 31 -6.84 15.57 -6.54
C ILE A 31 -6.02 14.48 -5.84
N SER A 32 -6.42 13.21 -5.98
CA SER A 32 -5.73 12.07 -5.38
C SER A 32 -4.29 11.95 -5.88
N MET A 33 -4.07 12.07 -7.19
CA MET A 33 -2.75 12.04 -7.82
C MET A 33 -1.84 13.14 -7.25
N THR A 34 -2.37 14.37 -7.17
CA THR A 34 -1.62 15.52 -6.65
C THR A 34 -1.20 15.32 -5.20
N SER A 35 -2.09 14.78 -4.36
CA SER A 35 -1.80 14.45 -2.96
C SER A 35 -0.65 13.44 -2.83
N ILE A 36 -0.68 12.38 -3.64
CA ILE A 36 0.36 11.34 -3.64
C ILE A 36 1.70 11.92 -4.08
N CYS A 37 1.73 12.75 -5.13
CA CYS A 37 2.94 13.43 -5.58
C CYS A 37 3.55 14.32 -4.49
N VAL A 38 2.73 15.14 -3.81
CA VAL A 38 3.19 16.00 -2.72
C VAL A 38 3.73 15.18 -1.56
N PHE A 39 3.06 14.09 -1.20
CA PHE A 39 3.54 13.16 -0.16
C PHE A 39 4.91 12.59 -0.52
N LEU A 40 5.12 12.13 -1.75
CA LEU A 40 6.41 11.62 -2.22
C LEU A 40 7.50 12.70 -2.24
N MET A 41 7.16 13.93 -2.64
CA MET A 41 8.10 15.05 -2.62
C MET A 41 8.55 15.39 -1.21
N ILE A 42 7.61 15.50 -0.26
CA ILE A 42 7.90 15.75 1.15
C ILE A 42 8.75 14.61 1.73
N ALA A 43 8.37 13.36 1.46
CA ALA A 43 9.13 12.18 1.86
C ALA A 43 10.58 12.21 1.35
N CYS A 44 10.78 12.53 0.07
CA CYS A 44 12.11 12.68 -0.52
C CYS A 44 12.90 13.83 0.13
N MET A 45 12.23 14.95 0.42
CA MET A 45 12.85 16.10 1.05
C MET A 45 13.27 15.79 2.48
N ILE A 46 12.45 15.06 3.25
CA ILE A 46 12.77 14.58 4.59
C ILE A 46 13.95 13.61 4.54
N MET A 47 13.97 12.64 3.61
CA MET A 47 15.12 11.73 3.46
C MET A 47 16.42 12.50 3.17
N LYS A 48 16.38 13.47 2.24
CA LYS A 48 17.53 14.31 1.91
C LYS A 48 17.98 15.16 3.10
N LYS A 49 17.04 15.76 3.84
CA LYS A 49 17.34 16.56 5.02
C LYS A 49 17.96 15.68 6.11
N LEU A 50 17.33 14.56 6.43
CA LEU A 50 17.76 13.63 7.46
C LEU A 50 19.16 13.08 7.16
N ASN A 51 19.46 12.74 5.90
CA ASN A 51 20.81 12.33 5.48
C ASN A 51 21.87 13.42 5.74
N LYS A 52 21.52 14.71 5.57
CA LYS A 52 22.41 15.84 5.91
C LYS A 52 22.55 16.06 7.43
N VAL A 53 21.51 15.76 8.22
CA VAL A 53 21.57 15.93 9.69
C VAL A 53 22.21 14.72 10.38
N THR A 54 22.34 13.57 9.70
CA THR A 54 22.99 12.36 10.22
C THR A 54 24.43 12.62 10.70
N ASP A 55 25.17 13.55 10.10
CA ASP A 55 26.51 13.93 10.58
C ASP A 55 26.51 14.66 11.93
N LYS A 56 25.39 15.29 12.31
CA LYS A 56 25.23 16.02 13.58
C LYS A 56 24.48 15.25 14.66
N LEU A 57 23.73 14.21 14.28
CA LEU A 57 22.89 13.42 15.18
C LEU A 57 23.55 12.08 15.53
N SER A 58 23.16 11.47 16.65
CA SER A 58 23.59 10.10 16.97
C SER A 58 23.19 9.14 15.82
N ARG A 59 24.18 8.42 15.25
CA ARG A 59 23.99 7.48 14.13
C ARG A 59 22.84 6.49 14.39
N LYS A 60 22.60 6.13 15.65
CA LYS A 60 21.55 5.18 16.04
C LYS A 60 20.13 5.75 15.90
N THR A 61 19.94 7.03 16.19
CA THR A 61 18.61 7.69 16.14
C THR A 61 18.25 8.13 14.72
N SER A 62 19.22 8.61 13.94
CA SER A 62 18.97 9.04 12.54
C SER A 62 18.55 7.85 11.66
N ASN A 63 19.26 6.72 11.77
CA ASN A 63 18.94 5.54 10.99
C ASN A 63 17.53 5.01 11.30
N PHE A 64 17.10 5.05 12.56
CA PHE A 64 15.74 4.65 12.95
C PHE A 64 14.65 5.54 12.33
N GLN A 65 14.87 6.85 12.28
CA GLN A 65 13.94 7.79 11.66
C GLN A 65 13.85 7.61 10.14
N ILE A 66 14.99 7.36 9.46
CA ILE A 66 15.03 7.06 8.02
C ILE A 66 14.26 5.77 7.72
N ASP A 67 14.53 4.73 8.52
CA ASP A 67 13.91 3.42 8.40
C ASP A 67 12.39 3.48 8.58
N LEU A 68 11.90 4.25 9.56
CA LEU A 68 10.48 4.48 9.79
C LEU A 68 9.82 5.26 8.63
N LEU A 69 10.46 6.33 8.16
CA LEU A 69 9.97 7.11 7.03
C LEU A 69 9.91 6.26 5.75
N ARG A 70 10.94 5.46 5.49
CA ARG A 70 10.98 4.54 4.34
C ARG A 70 9.87 3.51 4.40
N ALA A 71 9.60 2.96 5.58
CA ALA A 71 8.48 2.04 5.79
C ALA A 71 7.14 2.70 5.50
N LEU A 72 6.92 3.92 6.01
CA LEU A 72 5.70 4.69 5.78
C LEU A 72 5.48 5.00 4.28
N ILE A 73 6.55 5.30 3.53
CA ILE A 73 6.48 5.52 2.08
C ILE A 73 6.11 4.24 1.33
N VAL A 74 6.78 3.14 1.63
CA VAL A 74 6.50 1.85 0.97
C VAL A 74 5.06 1.43 1.24
N GLN A 75 4.61 1.63 2.48
CA GLN A 75 3.26 1.30 2.90
C GLN A 75 2.20 2.23 2.31
N THR A 76 2.47 3.47 1.93
CA THR A 76 1.48 4.28 1.20
C THR A 76 1.47 3.93 -0.28
N VAL A 77 2.63 3.65 -0.87
CA VAL A 77 2.76 3.38 -2.31
C VAL A 77 2.12 2.05 -2.73
N ILE A 78 2.31 0.98 -1.95
CA ILE A 78 1.73 -0.36 -2.24
C ILE A 78 0.19 -0.32 -2.36
N PRO A 79 -0.57 0.16 -1.37
CA PRO A 79 -2.02 0.27 -1.43
C PRO A 79 -2.52 1.16 -2.56
N ILE A 80 -1.79 2.24 -2.87
CA ILE A 80 -2.10 3.09 -4.02
C ILE A 80 -2.02 2.28 -5.31
N PHE A 81 -0.95 1.53 -5.56
CA PHE A 81 -0.87 0.71 -6.77
C PHE A 81 -1.86 -0.45 -6.79
N ILE A 82 -2.16 -1.07 -5.64
CA ILE A 82 -3.09 -2.21 -5.58
C ILE A 82 -4.56 -1.78 -5.74
N SER A 83 -4.95 -0.60 -5.25
CA SER A 83 -6.36 -0.15 -5.30
C SER A 83 -6.63 0.96 -6.30
N PHE A 84 -5.71 1.90 -6.48
CA PHE A 84 -5.92 3.01 -7.40
C PHE A 84 -5.88 2.56 -8.86
N LEU A 85 -5.00 1.61 -9.22
CA LEU A 85 -4.96 1.05 -10.58
C LEU A 85 -6.28 0.38 -10.99
N PRO A 86 -6.83 -0.59 -10.24
CA PRO A 86 -8.09 -1.24 -10.63
C PRO A 86 -9.28 -0.27 -10.61
N CYS A 87 -9.34 0.68 -9.68
CA CYS A 87 -10.37 1.73 -9.68
C CYS A 87 -10.27 2.63 -10.92
N VAL A 88 -9.07 3.09 -11.28
CA VAL A 88 -8.87 3.91 -12.49
C VAL A 88 -9.20 3.11 -13.73
N PHE A 89 -8.76 1.85 -13.84
CA PHE A 89 -9.09 0.98 -14.96
C PHE A 89 -10.60 0.70 -15.08
N GLY A 90 -11.29 0.45 -13.96
CA GLY A 90 -12.73 0.23 -13.93
C GLY A 90 -13.53 1.44 -14.41
N PHE A 91 -13.11 2.65 -14.01
CA PHE A 91 -13.72 3.90 -14.45
C PHE A 91 -13.35 4.32 -15.87
N PHE A 92 -12.15 3.97 -16.36
CA PHE A 92 -11.72 4.30 -17.73
C PHE A 92 -12.20 3.26 -18.76
N SER A 93 -12.56 2.05 -18.33
CA SER A 93 -13.15 0.99 -19.17
C SER A 93 -14.35 1.47 -20.01
N PRO A 94 -15.36 2.18 -19.47
CA PRO A 94 -16.45 2.73 -20.28
C PRO A 94 -16.01 3.87 -21.23
N ALA A 95 -14.87 4.54 -20.98
CA ALA A 95 -14.35 5.59 -21.87
C ALA A 95 -13.92 5.06 -23.24
N PHE A 96 -13.30 3.88 -23.25
CA PHE A 96 -12.70 3.28 -24.43
C PHE A 96 -13.61 2.30 -25.16
N ASN A 97 -14.88 2.14 -24.74
CA ASN A 97 -15.79 1.12 -25.27
C ASN A 97 -15.17 -0.29 -25.29
N LEU A 98 -14.26 -0.58 -24.35
CA LEU A 98 -13.69 -1.91 -24.22
C LEU A 98 -14.71 -2.80 -23.53
N GLU A 99 -15.32 -3.72 -24.27
CA GLU A 99 -16.23 -4.78 -23.79
C GLU A 99 -15.48 -5.80 -22.92
N LEU A 100 -14.93 -5.35 -21.79
CA LEU A 100 -14.17 -6.19 -20.87
C LEU A 100 -15.05 -7.10 -19.99
N GLY A 101 -16.37 -7.14 -20.25
CA GLY A 101 -17.31 -8.08 -19.65
C GLY A 101 -17.49 -7.95 -18.12
N ARG A 102 -18.15 -8.95 -17.53
CA ARG A 102 -18.34 -9.10 -16.06
C ARG A 102 -17.07 -9.19 -15.20
N PRO A 103 -15.90 -9.74 -15.64
CA PRO A 103 -14.80 -10.00 -14.72
C PRO A 103 -14.19 -8.73 -14.09
N ILE A 104 -14.30 -7.56 -14.73
CA ILE A 104 -13.77 -6.31 -14.16
C ILE A 104 -14.46 -5.90 -12.85
N ASN A 105 -15.78 -6.05 -12.73
CA ASN A 105 -16.47 -5.73 -11.47
C ASN A 105 -16.00 -6.62 -10.32
N TYR A 106 -15.74 -7.89 -10.60
CA TYR A 106 -15.25 -8.82 -9.56
C TYR A 106 -13.85 -8.45 -9.12
N ILE A 107 -12.96 -8.08 -10.06
CA ILE A 107 -11.60 -7.66 -9.74
C ILE A 107 -11.61 -6.40 -8.87
N GLU A 108 -12.47 -5.42 -9.17
CA GLU A 108 -12.55 -4.19 -8.38
C GLU A 108 -13.01 -4.45 -6.94
N VAL A 109 -14.07 -5.25 -6.75
CA VAL A 109 -14.60 -5.61 -5.42
C VAL A 109 -13.59 -6.46 -4.63
N ILE A 110 -12.94 -7.43 -5.29
CA ILE A 110 -11.90 -8.25 -4.68
C ILE A 110 -10.69 -7.41 -4.29
N ALA A 111 -10.28 -6.46 -5.14
CA ALA A 111 -9.17 -5.55 -4.85
C ALA A 111 -9.49 -4.65 -3.65
N MET A 112 -10.69 -4.07 -3.57
CA MET A 112 -11.14 -3.29 -2.42
C MET A 112 -11.14 -4.11 -1.12
N GLY A 113 -11.62 -5.34 -1.16
CA GLY A 113 -11.63 -6.24 0.00
C GLY A 113 -10.23 -6.67 0.43
N ALA A 114 -9.38 -7.03 -0.54
CA ALA A 114 -8.00 -7.41 -0.29
C ALA A 114 -7.18 -6.24 0.27
N PHE A 115 -7.44 -5.01 -0.20
CA PHE A 115 -6.77 -3.81 0.30
C PHE A 115 -6.98 -3.57 1.79
N ALA A 116 -8.21 -3.70 2.27
CA ALA A 116 -8.53 -3.50 3.69
C ALA A 116 -7.75 -4.45 4.61
N PHE A 117 -7.38 -5.62 4.10
CA PHE A 117 -6.53 -6.58 4.80
C PHE A 117 -5.04 -6.37 4.55
N CYS A 118 -4.64 -6.08 3.31
CA CYS A 118 -3.25 -5.89 2.92
C CYS A 118 -2.63 -4.63 3.51
N ASP A 119 -3.39 -3.56 3.71
CA ASP A 119 -2.90 -2.32 4.31
C ASP A 119 -2.31 -2.56 5.71
N PRO A 120 -3.07 -3.06 6.72
CA PRO A 120 -2.54 -3.34 8.06
C PRO A 120 -1.38 -4.35 8.05
N VAL A 121 -1.43 -5.38 7.19
CA VAL A 121 -0.36 -6.39 7.07
C VAL A 121 0.92 -5.79 6.49
N ALA A 122 0.80 -4.93 5.47
CA ALA A 122 1.94 -4.23 4.88
C ALA A 122 2.58 -3.28 5.89
N ILE A 123 1.81 -2.57 6.75
CA ILE A 123 2.36 -1.72 7.82
C ILE A 123 3.23 -2.54 8.75
N VAL A 124 2.69 -3.66 9.25
CA VAL A 124 3.35 -4.50 10.26
C VAL A 124 4.62 -5.14 9.72
N ILE A 125 4.60 -5.58 8.47
CA ILE A 125 5.77 -6.15 7.80
C ILE A 125 6.78 -5.05 7.43
N CYS A 126 6.34 -3.91 6.90
CA CYS A 126 7.26 -2.85 6.47
C CYS A 126 7.88 -2.08 7.63
N LEU A 127 7.27 -2.02 8.81
CA LEU A 127 7.87 -1.35 9.95
C LEU A 127 9.12 -2.12 10.43
N PRO A 128 10.33 -1.57 10.26
CA PRO A 128 11.57 -2.25 10.62
C PRO A 128 11.66 -2.48 12.14
N VAL A 129 10.92 -1.69 12.93
CA VAL A 129 10.75 -1.83 14.38
C VAL A 129 10.09 -3.17 14.73
N PHE A 130 9.03 -3.54 14.02
CA PHE A 130 8.32 -4.79 14.22
C PHE A 130 9.13 -5.98 13.71
N GLN A 131 9.80 -5.86 12.56
CA GLN A 131 10.69 -6.92 12.06
C GLN A 131 11.84 -7.21 13.03
N LYS A 132 12.50 -6.18 13.57
CA LYS A 132 13.58 -6.37 14.56
C LYS A 132 13.07 -7.05 15.83
N ARG A 133 11.89 -6.67 16.32
CA ARG A 133 11.27 -7.31 17.48
C ARG A 133 10.91 -8.77 17.17
N PHE A 134 10.28 -9.04 16.03
CA PHE A 134 9.87 -10.39 15.64
C PHE A 134 11.07 -11.32 15.41
N MET A 135 12.13 -10.84 14.75
CA MET A 135 13.38 -11.60 14.58
C MET A 135 14.15 -11.77 15.90
N CYS A 136 14.16 -10.77 16.79
CA CYS A 136 14.74 -10.92 18.12
C CYS A 136 13.98 -11.94 18.97
N GLN A 137 12.64 -12.00 18.87
CA GLN A 137 11.83 -13.04 19.52
C GLN A 137 12.20 -14.43 18.96
N LYS A 138 12.29 -14.60 17.63
CA LYS A 138 12.77 -15.85 17.01
C LYS A 138 14.17 -16.26 17.50
N LYS A 139 15.12 -15.33 17.61
CA LYS A 139 16.45 -15.62 18.18
C LYS A 139 16.41 -16.03 19.65
N LYS A 140 15.54 -15.40 20.45
CA LYS A 140 15.37 -15.71 21.88
C LYS A 140 14.74 -17.09 22.07
N GLN A 141 13.74 -17.44 21.25
CA GLN A 141 13.10 -18.76 21.22
C GLN A 141 14.06 -19.85 20.73
N SER A 142 14.81 -19.59 19.65
CA SER A 142 15.84 -20.52 19.17
C SER A 142 16.96 -20.75 20.18
N LYS A 143 17.40 -19.71 20.92
CA LYS A 143 18.33 -19.85 22.05
C LYS A 143 17.75 -20.71 23.18
N LEU A 144 16.47 -20.53 23.50
CA LEU A 144 15.78 -21.26 24.56
C LEU A 144 15.49 -22.72 24.18
N ASP A 145 15.28 -23.04 22.90
CA ASP A 145 15.11 -24.42 22.41
C ASP A 145 16.44 -25.18 22.28
N ASN A 146 17.56 -24.48 22.07
CA ASN A 146 18.90 -25.09 22.03
C ASN A 146 19.55 -25.25 23.41
N LEU A 147 19.09 -24.50 24.42
CA LEU A 147 19.58 -24.60 25.80
C LEU A 147 19.21 -25.92 26.52
N PRO A 148 18.00 -26.49 26.41
CA PRO A 148 17.66 -27.74 27.10
C PRO A 148 18.44 -28.95 26.57
N LYS A 149 18.74 -29.00 25.26
CA LYS A 149 19.49 -30.13 24.67
C LYS A 149 20.97 -30.15 25.06
N THR A 150 21.58 -28.99 25.31
CA THR A 150 23.02 -28.92 25.61
C THR A 150 23.32 -29.31 27.07
N VAL A 151 22.35 -29.13 27.98
CA VAL A 151 22.52 -29.50 29.40
C VAL A 151 22.36 -31.01 29.62
N GLU A 152 21.45 -31.68 28.92
CA GLU A 152 21.34 -33.16 28.99
C GLU A 152 22.55 -33.88 28.37
N THR A 153 23.19 -33.32 27.34
CA THR A 153 24.34 -33.97 26.68
C THR A 153 25.68 -33.75 27.41
N ALA A 154 25.73 -32.84 28.38
CA ALA A 154 26.94 -32.55 29.18
C ALA A 154 26.95 -33.28 30.54
N VAL A 155 25.89 -34.02 30.86
CA VAL A 155 25.70 -34.75 32.13
C VAL A 155 25.70 -36.28 31.92
N ALA A 156 25.95 -36.75 30.69
CA ALA A 156 26.13 -38.17 30.35
C ALA A 156 27.61 -38.51 30.14
#